data_AF-A0A729G493-F1
#
_entry.id   AF-A0A729G493-F1
#
_cell.length_a   1.000
_cell.length_b   1.000
_cell.length_c   1.000
_cell.angle_alpha   90.00
_cell.angle_beta   90.00
_cell.angle_gamma   90.00
#
_symmetry.space_group_name_H-M   'P 1'
#
loop_
_entity.id
_entity.type
_entity.pdbx_description
1 polymer ?
#
loop_
_entity_poly.entity_id
_entity_poly.type
_entity_poly.pdbx_seq_one_letter_code
_entity_poly.pdbx_strand_id
1 'polypeptide(L)'
;MKLYEMEGFLRGKCIPGDLKVNETNAEYLVRKFSEAEERCAELSARLSMINGLIEAAEQGNKLAQEATETLVQERNALAAENVGMKELIEQHANSVAVCPNCSHEEPSETDDIVALYRSMETTATDAFLAEVRAQGADELAELYFTLAAHEANRYIADSWRESARFAKDYAAQLRKGGAA
;
A
#
# COMPACT_ATOMS: atom_id res chain seq x y z
N MET A 1 0.80 38.51 -28.83
CA MET A 1 0.37 39.19 -30.07
C MET A 1 -0.64 38.30 -30.75
N LYS A 2 -1.80 38.83 -31.14
CA LYS A 2 -2.79 38.06 -31.90
C LYS A 2 -2.33 37.94 -33.37
N LEU A 3 -2.82 36.93 -34.10
CA LEU A 3 -2.41 36.66 -35.49
C LEU A 3 -2.50 37.89 -36.41
N TYR A 4 -3.58 38.66 -36.31
CA TYR A 4 -3.78 39.87 -37.14
C TYR A 4 -2.78 41.00 -36.82
N GLU A 5 -2.30 41.09 -35.59
CA GLU A 5 -1.30 42.09 -35.18
C GLU A 5 0.09 41.72 -35.70
N MET A 6 0.43 40.42 -35.70
CA MET A 6 1.67 39.92 -36.33
C MET A 6 1.67 40.20 -37.82
N GLU A 7 0.57 39.91 -38.51
CA GLU A 7 0.47 40.15 -39.95
C GLU A 7 0.57 41.64 -40.29
N GLY A 8 -0.06 42.51 -39.50
CA GLY A 8 0.06 43.95 -39.64
C GLY A 8 1.50 44.45 -39.46
N PHE A 9 2.20 43.96 -38.44
CA PHE A 9 3.60 44.32 -38.18
C PHE A 9 4.53 43.84 -39.30
N LEU A 10 4.40 42.58 -39.71
CA LEU A 10 5.24 41.98 -40.78
C LEU A 10 5.03 42.66 -42.13
N ARG A 11 3.85 43.25 -42.38
CA ARG A 11 3.56 44.03 -43.59
C ARG A 11 3.86 45.53 -43.45
N GLY A 12 4.38 45.98 -42.31
CA GLY A 12 4.66 47.39 -42.04
C GLY A 12 3.42 48.28 -41.90
N LYS A 13 2.24 47.69 -41.62
CA LYS A 13 0.97 48.40 -41.45
C LYS A 13 0.69 48.84 -40.02
N CYS A 14 1.39 48.30 -39.03
CA CYS A 14 1.30 48.71 -37.62
C CYS A 14 2.62 48.49 -36.86
N ILE A 15 2.73 49.10 -35.68
CA ILE A 15 3.86 48.95 -34.75
C ILE A 15 3.35 48.23 -33.49
N PRO A 16 4.04 47.19 -32.97
CA PRO A 16 3.67 46.51 -31.74
C PRO A 16 3.69 47.48 -30.55
N GLY A 17 2.65 47.43 -29.72
CA GLY A 17 2.54 48.32 -28.55
C GLY A 17 3.59 48.08 -27.47
N ASP A 18 4.24 46.92 -27.45
CA ASP A 18 5.29 46.53 -26.52
C ASP A 18 6.70 46.53 -27.14
N LEU A 19 6.87 47.24 -28.26
CA LEU A 19 8.18 47.56 -28.83
C LEU A 19 8.91 48.56 -27.90
N LYS A 20 10.15 48.26 -27.52
CA LYS A 20 10.92 49.12 -26.61
C LYS A 20 11.53 50.31 -27.36
N VAL A 21 11.79 51.41 -26.64
CA VAL A 21 12.52 52.56 -27.19
C VAL A 21 13.93 52.12 -27.57
N ASN A 22 14.37 52.47 -28.79
CA ASN A 22 15.65 52.06 -29.40
C ASN A 22 15.78 50.54 -29.69
N GLU A 23 14.68 49.77 -29.68
CA GLU A 23 14.66 48.38 -30.14
C GLU A 23 14.31 48.34 -31.63
N THR A 24 15.14 47.68 -32.44
CA THR A 24 14.87 47.43 -33.85
C THR A 24 13.81 46.34 -34.02
N ASN A 25 13.14 46.29 -35.17
CA ASN A 25 12.17 45.24 -35.46
C ASN A 25 12.77 43.82 -35.38
N ALA A 26 14.05 43.67 -35.74
CA ALA A 26 14.76 42.40 -35.65
C ALA A 26 14.98 41.99 -34.17
N GLU A 27 15.46 42.92 -33.33
CA GLU A 27 15.64 42.67 -31.89
C GLU A 27 14.30 42.35 -31.21
N TYR A 28 13.23 43.05 -31.58
CA TYR A 28 11.88 42.78 -31.12
C TYR A 28 11.43 41.35 -31.44
N LEU A 29 11.60 40.92 -32.70
CA LEU A 29 11.23 39.57 -33.13
C LEU A 29 12.06 38.51 -32.41
N VAL A 30 13.38 38.70 -32.31
CA VAL A 30 14.26 37.78 -31.57
C VAL A 30 13.79 37.65 -30.13
N ARG A 31 13.54 38.76 -29.44
CA ARG A 31 13.01 38.74 -28.07
C ARG A 31 11.68 37.98 -27.98
N LYS A 32 10.76 38.19 -28.91
CA LYS A 32 9.46 37.48 -28.90
C LYS A 32 9.56 35.99 -29.20
N PHE A 33 10.48 35.59 -30.08
CA PHE A 33 10.74 34.18 -30.31
C PHE A 33 11.42 33.54 -29.10
N SER A 34 12.40 34.18 -28.48
CA SER A 34 13.01 33.69 -27.23
C SER A 34 11.99 33.58 -26.08
N GLU A 35 11.14 34.60 -25.88
CA GLU A 35 10.05 34.55 -24.89
C GLU A 35 9.08 33.37 -25.16
N ALA A 36 8.81 33.05 -26.43
CA ALA A 36 7.95 31.93 -26.81
C ALA A 36 8.65 30.58 -26.63
N GLU A 37 9.92 30.47 -27.01
CA GLU A 37 10.76 29.27 -26.82
C GLU A 37 10.91 28.94 -25.33
N GLU A 38 11.15 29.94 -24.47
CA GLU A 38 11.21 29.79 -23.01
C GLU A 38 9.87 29.25 -22.45
N ARG A 39 8.74 29.81 -22.88
CA ARG A 39 7.40 29.32 -22.47
C ARG A 39 7.14 27.89 -22.95
N CYS A 40 7.54 27.55 -24.17
CA CYS A 40 7.43 26.19 -24.70
C CYS A 40 8.29 25.20 -23.89
N ALA A 41 9.52 25.59 -23.55
CA ALA A 41 10.41 24.80 -22.71
C ALA A 41 9.83 24.59 -21.30
N GLU A 42 9.28 25.64 -20.69
CA GLU A 42 8.62 25.57 -19.39
C GLU A 42 7.38 24.66 -19.42
N LEU A 43 6.52 24.80 -20.43
CA LEU A 43 5.36 23.94 -20.62
C LEU A 43 5.76 22.47 -20.83
N SER A 44 6.80 22.22 -21.62
CA SER A 44 7.33 20.86 -21.83
C SER A 44 7.85 20.25 -20.52
N ALA A 45 8.59 21.03 -19.71
CA ALA A 45 9.06 20.57 -18.40
C ALA A 45 7.89 20.26 -17.45
N ARG A 46 6.85 21.11 -17.44
CA ARG A 46 5.63 20.87 -16.64
C ARG A 46 4.88 19.63 -17.09
N LEU A 47 4.74 19.39 -18.39
CA LEU A 47 4.11 18.18 -18.93
C LEU A 47 4.88 16.92 -18.53
N SER A 48 6.21 16.96 -18.60
CA SER A 48 7.07 15.86 -18.13
C SER A 48 6.84 15.56 -16.65
N MET A 49 6.79 16.60 -15.82
CA MET A 49 6.49 16.45 -14.39
C MET A 49 5.08 15.88 -14.14
N ILE A 50 4.07 16.37 -14.86
CA ILE A 50 2.68 15.87 -14.74
C ILE A 50 2.60 14.39 -15.13
N ASN A 51 3.28 13.98 -16.20
CA ASN A 51 3.32 12.58 -16.59
C ASN A 51 3.94 11.70 -15.49
N GLY A 52 5.05 12.13 -14.90
CA GLY A 52 5.65 11.41 -13.76
C GLY A 52 4.72 11.33 -12.54
N LEU A 53 3.95 12.38 -12.26
CA LEU A 53 2.96 12.36 -11.19
C LEU A 53 1.78 11.43 -11.49
N ILE A 54 1.32 11.36 -12.74
CA ILE A 54 0.27 10.44 -13.17
C ILE A 54 0.74 9.01 -13.01
N GLU A 55 1.95 8.68 -13.48
CA GLU A 55 2.53 7.33 -13.32
C GLU A 55 2.65 6.93 -11.85
N ALA A 56 3.12 7.84 -10.98
CA ALA A 56 3.18 7.59 -9.54
C ALA A 56 1.79 7.38 -8.91
N ALA A 57 0.78 8.15 -9.35
CA ALA A 57 -0.59 8.00 -8.87
C ALA A 57 -1.23 6.68 -9.34
N GLU A 58 -0.98 6.25 -10.58
CA GLU A 58 -1.45 4.97 -11.11
C GLU A 58 -0.83 3.80 -10.35
N GLN A 59 0.48 3.85 -10.06
CA GLN A 59 1.15 2.85 -9.24
C GLN A 59 0.58 2.82 -7.81
N GLY A 60 0.38 3.99 -7.20
CA GLY A 60 -0.23 4.10 -5.87
C GLY A 60 -1.65 3.51 -5.83
N ASN A 61 -2.48 3.81 -6.83
CA ASN A 61 -3.83 3.27 -6.94
C ASN A 61 -3.82 1.74 -7.10
N LYS A 62 -2.91 1.19 -7.91
CA LYS A 62 -2.77 -0.25 -8.08
C LYS A 62 -2.41 -0.95 -6.76
N LEU A 63 -1.41 -0.44 -6.04
CA LEU A 63 -1.01 -0.99 -4.74
C LEU A 63 -2.16 -0.92 -3.71
N ALA A 64 -2.90 0.19 -3.68
CA ALA A 64 -4.04 0.35 -2.79
C ALA A 64 -5.18 -0.62 -3.14
N GLN A 65 -5.42 -0.86 -4.42
CA GLN A 65 -6.42 -1.84 -4.87
C GLN A 65 -6.01 -3.25 -4.46
N GLU A 66 -4.77 -3.67 -4.73
CA GLU A 66 -4.25 -4.98 -4.34
C GLU A 66 -4.36 -5.21 -2.83
N ALA A 67 -3.96 -4.23 -2.00
CA ALA A 67 -4.08 -4.31 -0.55
C ALA A 67 -5.55 -4.42 -0.08
N THR A 68 -6.46 -3.70 -0.73
CA THR A 68 -7.90 -3.76 -0.40
C THR A 68 -8.48 -5.13 -0.75
N GLU A 69 -8.11 -5.69 -1.90
CA GLU A 69 -8.56 -7.02 -2.33
C GLU A 69 -8.09 -8.11 -1.35
N THR A 70 -6.83 -8.07 -0.90
CA THR A 70 -6.30 -8.97 0.12
C THR A 70 -7.08 -8.88 1.44
N LEU A 71 -7.29 -7.67 1.97
CA LEU A 71 -8.06 -7.48 3.21
C LEU A 71 -9.50 -7.97 3.09
N VAL A 72 -10.14 -7.79 1.93
CA VAL A 72 -11.49 -8.30 1.68
C VAL A 72 -11.50 -9.82 1.70
N GLN A 73 -10.50 -10.48 1.10
CA GLN A 73 -10.38 -11.94 1.11
C GLN A 73 -10.18 -12.48 2.52
N GLU A 74 -9.24 -11.91 3.29
CA GLU A 74 -8.99 -12.30 4.69
C GLU A 74 -10.23 -12.11 5.57
N ARG A 75 -10.92 -10.97 5.44
CA ARG A 75 -12.16 -10.70 6.17
C ARG A 75 -13.25 -11.70 5.83
N ASN A 76 -13.40 -12.04 4.56
CA ASN A 76 -14.39 -13.03 4.13
C ASN A 76 -14.07 -14.43 4.68
N ALA A 77 -12.78 -14.82 4.71
CA ALA A 77 -12.34 -16.08 5.28
C ALA A 77 -12.62 -16.16 6.79
N LEU A 78 -12.26 -15.11 7.54
CA LEU A 78 -12.58 -15.01 8.97
C LEU A 78 -14.09 -14.99 9.22
N ALA A 79 -14.88 -14.32 8.37
CA ALA A 79 -16.33 -14.32 8.49
C ALA A 79 -16.92 -15.72 8.27
N ALA A 80 -16.42 -16.47 7.30
CA ALA A 80 -16.83 -17.86 7.05
C ALA A 80 -16.47 -18.78 8.23
N GLU A 81 -15.27 -18.66 8.78
CA GLU A 81 -14.84 -19.40 9.98
C GLU A 81 -15.77 -19.10 11.17
N ASN A 82 -16.09 -17.82 11.40
CA ASN A 82 -17.01 -17.40 12.46
C ASN A 82 -18.44 -17.93 12.28
N VAL A 83 -18.92 -18.06 11.04
CA VAL A 83 -20.23 -18.69 10.76
C VAL A 83 -20.18 -20.16 11.17
N GLY A 84 -19.16 -20.91 10.75
CA GLY A 84 -19.02 -22.32 11.12
C GLY A 84 -18.90 -22.54 12.64
N MET A 85 -18.16 -21.67 13.35
CA MET A 85 -18.10 -21.70 14.81
C MET A 85 -19.47 -21.48 15.45
N LYS A 86 -20.25 -20.52 14.97
CA LYS A 86 -21.60 -20.25 15.48
C LYS A 86 -22.54 -21.42 15.22
N GLU A 87 -22.49 -22.02 14.05
CA GLU A 87 -23.29 -23.20 13.71
C GLU A 87 -22.97 -24.38 14.65
N LEU A 88 -21.69 -24.61 14.96
CA LEU A 88 -21.29 -25.63 15.95
C LEU A 88 -21.82 -25.32 17.35
N ILE A 89 -21.77 -24.06 17.79
CA ILE A 89 -22.31 -23.63 19.08
C ILE A 89 -23.83 -23.84 19.14
N GLU A 90 -24.56 -23.51 18.07
CA GLU A 90 -25.99 -23.73 17.98
C GLU A 90 -26.35 -25.23 17.99
N GLN A 91 -25.57 -26.06 17.31
CA GLN A 91 -25.74 -27.52 17.38
C GLN A 91 -25.52 -28.04 18.81
N HIS A 92 -24.48 -27.57 19.50
CA HIS A 92 -24.22 -27.94 20.90
C HIS A 92 -25.37 -27.54 21.83
N ALA A 93 -25.88 -26.32 21.68
CA ALA A 93 -26.98 -25.84 22.51
C ALA A 93 -28.26 -26.68 22.33
N ASN A 94 -28.47 -27.27 21.14
CA ASN A 94 -29.66 -28.07 20.83
C ASN A 94 -29.52 -29.57 21.17
N SER A 95 -28.33 -30.05 21.51
CA SER A 95 -28.05 -31.47 21.80
C SER A 95 -28.00 -31.81 23.29
N VAL A 96 -28.19 -30.84 24.19
CA VAL A 96 -28.13 -31.07 25.64
C VAL A 96 -29.25 -32.01 26.08
N ALA A 97 -28.91 -33.30 26.21
CA ALA A 97 -29.77 -34.33 26.77
C ALA A 97 -29.54 -34.41 28.29
N VAL A 98 -30.46 -33.83 29.06
CA VAL A 98 -30.45 -33.94 30.52
C VAL A 98 -31.17 -35.22 30.92
N CYS A 99 -30.53 -36.06 31.75
CA CYS A 99 -31.17 -37.27 32.26
C CYS A 99 -32.43 -36.90 33.07
N PRO A 100 -33.64 -37.36 32.67
CA PRO A 100 -34.88 -36.97 33.32
C PRO A 100 -35.04 -37.51 34.75
N ASN A 101 -34.20 -38.47 35.15
CA ASN A 101 -34.28 -39.13 36.45
C ASN A 101 -33.33 -38.54 37.51
N CYS A 102 -32.18 -37.99 37.10
CA CYS A 102 -31.20 -37.42 38.03
C CYS A 102 -30.78 -35.99 37.71
N SER A 103 -31.34 -35.38 36.66
CA SER A 103 -31.03 -34.02 36.19
C SER A 103 -29.55 -33.76 35.93
N HIS A 104 -28.77 -34.83 35.73
CA HIS A 104 -27.38 -34.72 35.31
C HIS A 104 -27.35 -34.69 33.78
N GLU A 105 -26.60 -33.75 33.22
CA GLU A 105 -26.19 -33.83 31.81
C GLU A 105 -25.36 -35.11 31.63
N GLU A 106 -25.55 -35.82 30.51
CA GLU A 106 -24.55 -36.83 30.12
C GLU A 106 -23.17 -36.18 30.08
N PRO A 107 -22.10 -36.84 30.59
CA PRO A 107 -20.78 -36.23 30.67
C PRO A 107 -20.36 -35.73 29.28
N SER A 108 -20.12 -34.42 29.17
CA SER A 108 -19.84 -33.73 27.90
C SER A 108 -18.61 -34.27 27.17
N GLU A 109 -17.75 -35.04 27.85
CA GLU A 109 -16.55 -35.65 27.31
C GLU A 109 -16.83 -36.73 26.25
N THR A 110 -18.05 -37.26 26.20
CA THR A 110 -18.53 -38.23 25.19
C THR A 110 -19.55 -37.66 24.22
N ASP A 111 -19.83 -36.36 24.29
CA ASP A 111 -20.75 -35.68 23.38
C ASP A 111 -20.06 -35.49 22.01
N ASP A 112 -20.68 -36.00 20.94
CA ASP A 112 -20.19 -35.98 19.56
C ASP A 112 -19.77 -34.56 19.11
N ILE A 113 -20.34 -33.55 19.74
CA ILE A 113 -20.10 -32.14 19.44
C ILE A 113 -18.78 -31.63 20.02
N VAL A 114 -18.27 -32.17 21.13
CA VAL A 114 -16.93 -31.84 21.64
C VAL A 114 -15.84 -32.37 20.70
N ALA A 115 -16.08 -33.53 20.07
CA ALA A 115 -15.19 -34.05 19.04
C ALA A 115 -15.19 -33.17 17.77
N LEU A 116 -16.38 -32.72 17.33
CA LEU A 116 -16.52 -31.79 16.21
C LEU A 116 -15.82 -30.44 16.48
N TYR A 117 -16.01 -29.86 17.66
CA TYR A 117 -15.35 -28.62 18.06
C TYR A 117 -13.82 -28.74 18.04
N ARG A 118 -13.27 -29.85 18.55
CA ARG A 118 -11.82 -30.12 18.52
C ARG A 118 -11.27 -30.39 17.11
N SER A 119 -12.12 -30.85 16.19
CA SER A 119 -11.75 -31.12 14.80
C SER A 119 -11.88 -29.91 13.88
N MET A 120 -12.53 -28.83 14.32
CA MET A 120 -12.66 -27.62 13.52
C MET A 120 -11.32 -26.89 13.46
N GLU A 121 -10.75 -26.77 12.27
CA GLU A 121 -9.55 -25.97 12.05
C GLU A 121 -9.89 -24.50 11.89
N THR A 122 -9.06 -23.63 12.48
CA THR A 122 -9.22 -22.17 12.46
C THR A 122 -8.17 -21.52 11.57
N THR A 123 -8.07 -22.02 10.34
CA THR A 123 -6.96 -21.68 9.43
C THR A 123 -6.87 -20.20 9.09
N ALA A 124 -8.00 -19.48 9.01
CA ALA A 124 -8.00 -18.05 8.75
C ALA A 124 -7.51 -17.27 9.98
N THR A 125 -7.91 -17.70 11.18
CA THR A 125 -7.39 -17.15 12.44
C THR A 125 -5.89 -17.43 12.60
N ASP A 126 -5.44 -18.64 12.29
CA ASP A 126 -4.02 -19.01 12.37
C ASP A 126 -3.17 -18.19 11.40
N ALA A 127 -3.64 -18.01 10.15
CA ALA A 127 -2.98 -17.16 9.16
C ALA A 127 -2.91 -15.70 9.63
N PHE A 128 -3.99 -15.17 10.21
CA PHE A 128 -4.02 -13.82 10.78
C PHE A 128 -3.00 -13.67 11.92
N LEU A 129 -2.94 -14.63 12.84
CA LEU A 129 -1.96 -14.61 13.94
C LEU A 129 -0.51 -14.73 13.43
N ALA A 130 -0.27 -15.51 12.38
CA ALA A 130 1.03 -15.60 11.75
C ALA A 130 1.45 -14.27 11.12
N GLU A 131 0.53 -13.56 10.45
CA GLU A 131 0.78 -12.22 9.91
C GLU A 131 1.06 -11.20 11.01
N VAL A 132 0.30 -11.19 12.11
CA VAL A 132 0.56 -10.28 13.26
C VAL A 132 1.95 -10.53 13.85
N ARG A 133 2.37 -11.80 13.98
CA ARG A 133 3.73 -12.13 14.42
C ARG A 133 4.78 -11.69 13.41
N ALA A 134 4.50 -11.83 12.10
CA ALA A 134 5.38 -11.40 11.04
C ALA A 134 5.58 -9.88 11.05
N GLN A 135 4.51 -9.11 11.30
CA GLN A 135 4.58 -7.66 11.48
C GLN A 135 5.48 -7.26 12.65
N GLY A 136 5.37 -7.93 13.79
CA GLY A 136 6.29 -7.70 14.91
C GLY A 136 7.76 -7.99 14.57
N ALA A 137 8.03 -9.02 13.77
CA ALA A 137 9.37 -9.32 13.27
C ALA A 137 9.86 -8.26 12.25
N ASP A 138 8.96 -7.75 11.40
CA ASP A 138 9.25 -6.63 10.49
C ASP A 138 9.61 -5.36 11.25
N GLU A 139 8.86 -4.99 12.28
CA GLU A 139 9.15 -3.83 13.14
C GLU A 139 10.52 -3.96 13.83
N LEU A 140 10.85 -5.16 14.32
CA LEU A 140 12.15 -5.44 14.89
C LEU A 140 13.29 -5.29 13.87
N ALA A 141 13.06 -5.72 12.62
CA ALA A 141 14.03 -5.54 11.54
C ALA A 141 14.30 -4.06 11.25
N GLU A 142 13.24 -3.23 11.18
CA GLU A 142 13.37 -1.78 10.98
C GLU A 142 14.13 -1.11 12.13
N LEU A 143 13.91 -1.54 13.36
CA LEU A 143 14.69 -1.09 14.51
C LEU A 143 16.18 -1.41 14.33
N TYR A 144 16.52 -2.64 13.92
CA TYR A 144 17.91 -3.01 13.67
C TYR A 144 18.55 -2.23 12.52
N PHE A 145 17.82 -1.95 11.43
CA PHE A 145 18.32 -1.09 10.37
C PHE A 145 18.58 0.34 10.87
N THR A 146 17.68 0.88 11.70
CA THR A 146 17.85 2.19 12.32
C THR A 146 19.09 2.22 13.21
N LEU A 147 19.28 1.21 14.05
CA LEU A 147 20.47 1.08 14.89
C LEU A 147 21.76 0.99 14.04
N ALA A 148 21.75 0.20 12.97
CA ALA A 148 22.87 0.10 12.05
C ALA A 148 23.22 1.42 11.36
N ALA A 149 22.23 2.26 11.06
CA ALA A 149 22.43 3.55 10.41
C ALA A 149 23.10 4.57 11.35
N HIS A 150 22.86 4.46 12.66
CA HIS A 150 23.43 5.35 13.67
C HIS A 150 24.73 4.82 14.30
N GLU A 151 25.17 3.61 13.95
CA GLU A 151 26.34 2.98 14.52
C GLU A 151 27.64 3.37 13.78
N ALA A 152 28.57 3.98 14.50
CA ALA A 152 29.86 4.40 13.95
C ALA A 152 30.85 3.23 13.77
N ASN A 153 30.73 2.19 14.62
CA ASN A 153 31.55 1.01 14.49
C ASN A 153 31.02 0.10 13.37
N ARG A 154 31.75 0.03 12.25
CA ARG A 154 31.36 -0.77 11.09
C ARG A 154 31.02 -2.21 11.42
N TYR A 155 31.78 -2.86 12.31
CA TYR A 155 31.54 -4.27 12.66
C TYR A 155 30.19 -4.44 13.38
N ILE A 156 29.87 -3.52 14.29
CA ILE A 156 28.59 -3.52 15.02
C ILE A 156 27.44 -3.17 14.06
N ALA A 157 27.63 -2.18 13.19
CA ALA A 157 26.63 -1.80 12.18
C ALA A 157 26.29 -2.96 11.22
N ASP A 158 27.32 -3.71 10.78
CA ASP A 158 27.12 -4.88 9.91
C ASP A 158 26.40 -6.01 10.64
N SER A 159 26.68 -6.22 11.93
CA SER A 159 25.95 -7.17 12.78
C SER A 159 24.47 -6.81 12.91
N TRP A 160 24.14 -5.53 13.17
CA TRP A 160 22.75 -5.08 13.21
C TRP A 160 22.02 -5.29 11.88
N ARG A 161 22.67 -5.01 10.73
CA ARG A 161 22.09 -5.29 9.41
C ARG A 161 21.80 -6.77 9.18
N GLU A 162 22.65 -7.64 9.72
CA GLU A 162 22.44 -9.08 9.64
C GLU A 162 21.26 -9.52 10.51
N SER A 163 21.14 -9.02 11.74
CA SER A 163 19.97 -9.26 12.60
C SER A 163 18.67 -8.76 11.96
N ALA A 164 18.72 -7.61 11.28
CA ALA A 164 17.59 -7.08 10.52
C ALA A 164 17.15 -8.03 9.39
N ARG A 165 18.11 -8.54 8.60
CA ARG A 165 17.83 -9.53 7.55
C ARG A 165 17.24 -10.82 8.10
N PHE A 166 17.79 -11.33 9.21
CA PHE A 166 17.24 -12.52 9.87
C PHE A 166 15.80 -12.31 10.32
N ALA A 167 15.49 -11.15 10.92
CA ALA A 167 14.12 -10.82 11.33
C ALA A 167 13.16 -10.73 10.12
N LYS A 168 13.60 -10.15 8.99
CA LYS A 168 12.82 -10.16 7.73
C LYS A 168 12.59 -11.58 7.20
N ASP A 169 13.61 -12.43 7.21
CA ASP A 169 13.50 -13.81 6.75
C ASP A 169 12.54 -14.61 7.65
N TYR A 170 12.59 -14.40 8.96
CA TYR A 170 11.67 -15.00 9.92
C TYR A 170 10.22 -14.53 9.69
N ALA A 171 10.00 -13.22 9.48
CA ALA A 171 8.68 -12.70 9.11
C ALA A 171 8.14 -13.37 7.83
N ALA A 172 8.99 -13.56 6.82
CA ALA A 172 8.63 -14.25 5.59
C ALA A 172 8.33 -15.75 5.79
N GLN A 173 8.96 -16.41 6.76
CA GLN A 173 8.66 -17.80 7.13
C GLN A 173 7.30 -17.92 7.79
N LEU A 174 6.98 -17.02 8.74
CA LEU A 174 5.68 -16.98 9.41
C LEU A 174 4.53 -16.86 8.39
N ARG A 175 4.67 -15.97 7.40
CA ARG A 175 3.68 -15.77 6.33
C ARG A 175 3.48 -17.00 5.43
N LYS A 176 4.48 -17.87 5.33
CA LYS A 176 4.41 -19.14 4.56
C LYS A 176 3.80 -20.29 5.37
N GLY A 177 3.42 -20.05 6.63
CA GLY A 177 2.99 -21.10 7.56
C GLY A 177 4.15 -21.94 8.13
N GLY A 178 5.39 -21.43 8.07
CA GLY A 178 6.52 -22.07 8.73
C GLY A 178 6.39 -21.96 10.25
N ALA A 179 6.48 -23.09 10.95
CA ALA A 179 6.51 -23.12 12.41
C ALA A 179 7.71 -22.34 12.96
N ALA A 180 7.49 -21.59 14.05
CA ALA A 180 8.53 -21.00 14.89
C ALA A 180 9.20 -22.08 15.75
#